data_AF-A0A433I978-F1
#
_entry.id   AF-A0A433I978-F1
#
_cell.length_a   1.000
_cell.length_b   1.000
_cell.length_c   1.000
_cell.angle_alpha   90.00
_cell.angle_beta   90.00
_cell.angle_gamma   90.00
#
_symmetry.space_group_name_H-M   'P 1'
#
loop_
_entity.id
_entity.type
_entity.pdbx_description
1 polymer ?
#
loop_
_entity_poly.entity_id
_entity_poly.type
_entity_poly.pdbx_seq_one_letter_code
_entity_poly.pdbx_strand_id
1 'polypeptide(L)'
;MMDYRVHDPLRDALRADGCFITEHFLSDRPDSLYIGPHFRIRHCEMIYRRPEPGLLLIVLYRRSDEKAGTLGNPFAELIWFLRICTRPVFELSQIMGYISTHGYRHEQGLSEQRLTRFYRHFFDAEWVDYDGSLWLGKSVEALRVRLAQIRHKGNFR
;
A
#
# COMPACT_ATOMS: atom_id res chain seq x y z
N MET A 1 -21.00 -2.63 -13.21
CA MET A 1 -19.73 -2.89 -12.49
C MET A 1 -19.56 -1.75 -11.50
N MET A 2 -19.52 -2.01 -10.19
CA MET A 2 -19.38 -0.94 -9.19
C MET A 2 -18.07 -0.19 -9.42
N ASP A 3 -18.13 1.14 -9.50
CA ASP A 3 -16.93 1.97 -9.47
C ASP A 3 -16.48 2.10 -8.02
N TYR A 4 -15.48 1.30 -7.63
CA TYR A 4 -14.89 1.33 -6.29
C TYR A 4 -14.19 2.65 -5.95
N ARG A 5 -14.13 3.62 -6.89
CA ARG A 5 -13.78 5.01 -6.60
C ARG A 5 -14.88 5.74 -5.83
N VAL A 6 -16.14 5.29 -5.96
CA VAL A 6 -17.32 5.96 -5.39
C VAL A 6 -17.74 5.32 -4.06
N HIS A 7 -17.58 4.00 -3.90
CA HIS A 7 -17.87 3.30 -2.64
C HIS A 7 -16.76 2.29 -2.31
N ASP A 8 -15.84 2.70 -1.44
CA ASP A 8 -14.78 1.84 -0.91
C ASP A 8 -15.05 1.52 0.56
N PRO A 9 -15.48 0.29 0.92
CA PRO A 9 -15.79 -0.06 2.31
C PRO A 9 -14.56 0.02 3.22
N LEU A 10 -13.34 -0.09 2.67
CA LEU A 10 -12.10 0.09 3.44
C LEU A 10 -11.98 1.54 3.90
N ARG A 11 -12.32 2.49 3.04
CA ARG A 11 -12.36 3.92 3.37
C ARG A 11 -13.28 4.21 4.55
N ASP A 12 -14.46 3.59 4.57
CA ASP A 12 -15.45 3.79 5.63
C ASP A 12 -14.97 3.17 6.95
N ALA A 13 -14.35 1.98 6.90
CA ALA A 13 -13.76 1.36 8.09
C ALA A 13 -12.60 2.19 8.67
N LEU A 14 -11.73 2.75 7.82
CA LEU A 14 -10.66 3.63 8.25
C LEU A 14 -11.20 4.92 8.90
N ARG A 15 -12.28 5.50 8.36
CA ARG A 15 -12.97 6.64 8.99
C ARG A 15 -13.56 6.28 10.35
N ALA A 16 -14.19 5.11 10.45
CA ALA A 16 -14.73 4.61 11.70
C ALA A 16 -13.64 4.40 12.77
N ASP A 17 -12.44 4.02 12.36
CA ASP A 17 -11.26 3.90 13.22
C ASP A 17 -10.56 5.26 13.49
N GLY A 18 -11.15 6.38 13.06
CA GLY A 18 -10.70 7.74 13.36
C GLY A 18 -9.70 8.32 12.36
N CYS A 19 -9.44 7.67 11.23
CA CYS A 19 -8.56 8.23 10.19
C CYS A 19 -9.27 9.33 9.41
N PHE A 20 -8.59 10.48 9.26
CA PHE A 20 -8.98 11.50 8.31
C PHE A 20 -8.46 11.15 6.91
N ILE A 21 -9.36 10.99 5.94
CA ILE A 21 -9.04 10.51 4.59
C ILE A 21 -9.28 11.59 3.56
N THR A 22 -8.24 11.96 2.83
CA THR A 22 -8.27 12.89 1.68
C THR A 22 -8.04 12.14 0.37
N GLU A 23 -8.34 12.77 -0.76
CA GLU A 23 -7.91 12.26 -2.07
C GLU A 23 -6.47 12.73 -2.36
N HIS A 24 -5.64 11.85 -2.92
CA HIS A 24 -4.31 12.21 -3.40
C HIS A 24 -4.20 12.14 -4.91
N PHE A 25 -3.57 13.16 -5.48
CA PHE A 25 -3.29 13.30 -6.90
C PHE A 25 -1.79 13.40 -7.12
N LEU A 26 -1.32 13.03 -8.31
CA LEU A 26 0.10 13.04 -8.67
C LEU A 26 0.76 14.42 -8.53
N SER A 27 -0.05 15.48 -8.62
CA SER A 27 0.33 16.89 -8.52
C SER A 27 -0.90 17.74 -8.19
N ASP A 28 -0.70 19.00 -7.84
CA ASP A 28 -1.78 19.92 -7.48
C ASP A 28 -2.55 20.49 -8.69
N ARG A 29 -2.23 20.02 -9.91
CA ARG A 29 -2.91 20.51 -11.12
C ARG A 29 -4.33 19.94 -11.23
N PRO A 30 -5.31 20.69 -11.77
CA PRO A 30 -6.70 20.23 -11.88
C PRO A 30 -6.88 18.96 -12.73
N ASP A 31 -6.00 18.75 -13.71
CA ASP A 31 -5.98 17.59 -14.62
C ASP A 31 -5.06 16.46 -14.12
N SER A 32 -4.57 16.59 -12.87
CA SER A 32 -3.64 15.63 -12.31
C SER A 32 -4.26 14.26 -12.14
N LEU A 33 -3.42 13.24 -12.30
CA LEU A 33 -3.84 11.85 -12.16
C LEU A 33 -4.21 11.57 -10.70
N TYR A 34 -5.45 11.16 -10.48
CA TYR A 34 -5.87 10.60 -9.20
C TYR A 34 -5.09 9.33 -8.87
N ILE A 35 -4.46 9.32 -7.69
CA ILE A 35 -3.65 8.21 -7.21
C ILE A 35 -4.47 7.30 -6.28
N GLY A 36 -5.18 7.88 -5.32
CA GLY A 36 -5.95 7.10 -4.35
C GLY A 36 -6.26 7.82 -3.05
N PRO A 37 -7.00 7.18 -2.12
CA PRO A 37 -7.21 7.73 -0.79
C PRO A 37 -5.90 7.82 -0.02
N HIS A 38 -5.73 8.93 0.68
CA HIS A 38 -4.60 9.28 1.50
C HIS A 38 -5.04 9.50 2.93
N PHE A 39 -4.29 8.95 3.87
CA PHE A 39 -4.52 9.20 5.30
C PHE A 39 -3.20 9.17 6.07
N ARG A 40 -3.25 9.77 7.25
CA ARG A 40 -2.17 9.72 8.22
C ARG A 40 -2.62 9.05 9.49
N ILE A 41 -1.75 8.21 10.04
CA ILE A 41 -1.92 7.59 11.35
C ILE A 41 -0.62 7.75 12.13
N ARG A 42 -0.68 8.53 13.22
CA ARG A 42 0.51 8.89 14.02
C ARG A 42 1.61 9.47 13.12
N HIS A 43 2.78 8.82 13.09
CA HIS A 43 3.94 9.21 12.30
C HIS A 43 4.01 8.48 10.95
N CYS A 44 2.88 8.02 10.42
CA CYS A 44 2.81 7.28 9.17
C CYS A 44 1.82 7.91 8.20
N GLU A 45 2.20 7.94 6.95
CA GLU A 45 1.42 8.40 5.82
C GLU A 45 1.21 7.23 4.88
N MET A 46 -0.03 7.07 4.42
CA MET A 46 -0.43 5.97 3.57
C MET A 46 -1.26 6.49 2.40
N ILE A 47 -0.98 5.94 1.23
CA ILE A 47 -1.79 6.10 0.02
C ILE A 47 -2.05 4.71 -0.51
N TYR A 48 -3.31 4.39 -0.77
CA TYR A 48 -3.68 3.11 -1.36
C TYR A 48 -4.63 3.31 -2.54
N ARG A 49 -4.84 2.26 -3.31
CA ARG A 49 -5.81 2.22 -4.40
C ARG A 49 -6.45 0.86 -4.46
N ARG A 50 -7.77 0.82 -4.71
CA ARG A 50 -8.52 -0.41 -4.92
C ARG A 50 -9.06 -0.47 -6.35
N PRO A 51 -8.22 -0.89 -7.32
CA PRO A 51 -8.61 -0.95 -8.74
C PRO A 51 -9.65 -2.03 -9.04
N GLU A 52 -9.74 -3.06 -8.21
CA GLU A 52 -10.66 -4.20 -8.34
C GLU A 52 -11.17 -4.63 -6.96
N PRO A 53 -12.32 -5.34 -6.87
CA PRO A 53 -12.83 -5.81 -5.59
C PRO A 53 -11.79 -6.60 -4.80
N GLY A 54 -11.10 -7.55 -5.42
CA GLY A 54 -10.13 -8.43 -4.74
C GLY A 54 -8.71 -7.89 -4.61
N LEU A 55 -8.41 -6.68 -5.10
CA LEU A 55 -7.05 -6.18 -5.20
C LEU A 55 -6.87 -4.83 -4.50
N LEU A 56 -5.95 -4.79 -3.54
CA LEU A 56 -5.50 -3.57 -2.88
C LEU A 56 -4.05 -3.27 -3.27
N LEU A 57 -3.81 -2.03 -3.68
CA LEU A 57 -2.49 -1.50 -4.01
C LEU A 57 -2.09 -0.47 -2.96
N ILE A 58 -1.06 -0.73 -2.17
CA ILE A 58 -0.44 0.24 -1.27
C ILE A 58 0.58 1.03 -2.10
N VAL A 59 0.17 2.22 -2.53
CA VAL A 59 0.95 3.09 -3.41
C VAL A 59 2.08 3.78 -2.63
N LEU A 60 1.79 4.22 -1.40
CA LEU A 60 2.78 4.82 -0.52
C LEU A 60 2.58 4.30 0.90
N TYR A 61 3.68 3.91 1.52
CA TYR A 61 3.82 3.88 2.96
C TYR A 61 5.07 4.67 3.32
N ARG A 62 4.91 5.76 4.06
CA ARG A 62 6.00 6.64 4.49
C ARG A 62 5.88 6.92 5.98
N ARG A 63 6.98 6.88 6.70
CA ARG A 63 7.04 7.30 8.11
C ARG A 63 7.58 8.74 8.20
N SER A 64 6.91 9.65 8.91
CA SER A 64 7.45 11.00 9.10
C SER A 64 8.60 10.99 10.12
N ASP A 65 8.50 10.18 11.16
CA ASP A 65 9.42 10.22 12.31
C ASP A 65 9.76 8.83 12.85
N GLU A 66 10.89 8.76 13.56
CA GLU A 66 11.25 7.62 14.39
C GLU A 66 10.63 7.75 15.79
N LYS A 67 10.09 6.65 16.34
CA LYS A 67 9.71 6.64 17.75
C LYS A 67 11.00 6.66 18.58
N ALA A 68 11.41 7.84 19.04
CA ALA A 68 12.52 7.96 19.97
C ALA A 68 12.23 7.11 21.23
N GLY A 69 13.13 6.17 21.56
CA GLY A 69 13.14 5.50 22.86
C GLY A 69 12.21 4.30 23.05
N THR A 70 11.62 3.69 22.01
CA THR A 70 10.83 2.46 22.17
C THR A 70 11.29 1.32 21.26
N LEU A 71 11.41 0.11 21.82
CA LEU A 71 11.58 -1.17 21.12
C LEU A 71 10.33 -1.58 20.29
N GLY A 72 9.54 -0.61 19.84
CA GLY A 72 8.31 -0.85 19.11
C GLY A 72 8.59 -1.30 17.68
N ASN A 73 7.71 -2.15 17.15
CA ASN A 73 7.80 -2.54 15.75
C ASN A 73 7.66 -1.30 14.84
N PRO A 74 8.65 -0.97 14.00
CA PRO A 74 8.63 0.20 13.11
C PRO A 74 7.58 0.11 11.99
N PHE A 75 6.92 -1.03 11.84
CA PHE A 75 5.81 -1.27 10.92
C PHE A 75 4.49 -1.49 11.65
N ALA A 76 4.39 -1.19 12.95
CA ALA A 76 3.18 -1.44 13.73
C ALA A 76 1.92 -0.83 13.08
N GLU A 77 2.03 0.38 12.56
CA GLU A 77 0.96 1.10 11.88
C GLU A 77 0.60 0.46 10.52
N LEU A 78 1.58 -0.02 9.76
CA LEU A 78 1.32 -0.78 8.53
C LEU A 78 0.69 -2.14 8.82
N ILE A 79 1.13 -2.83 9.88
CA ILE A 79 0.55 -4.10 10.32
C ILE A 79 -0.89 -3.89 10.77
N TRP A 80 -1.16 -2.83 11.51
CA TRP A 80 -2.52 -2.44 11.90
C TRP A 80 -3.40 -2.24 10.66
N PHE A 81 -2.93 -1.49 9.67
CA PHE A 81 -3.66 -1.28 8.42
C PHE A 81 -3.93 -2.60 7.70
N LEU A 82 -2.91 -3.45 7.56
CA LEU A 82 -3.05 -4.73 6.89
C LEU A 82 -4.02 -5.67 7.61
N ARG A 83 -4.07 -5.64 8.95
CA ARG A 83 -5.05 -6.39 9.75
C ARG A 83 -6.49 -5.91 9.53
N ILE A 84 -6.69 -4.64 9.17
CA ILE A 84 -7.99 -4.17 8.71
C ILE A 84 -8.26 -4.80 7.35
N CYS A 85 -7.34 -4.66 6.40
CA CYS A 85 -7.52 -5.16 5.04
C CYS A 85 -7.80 -6.67 4.97
N THR A 86 -7.27 -7.49 5.89
CA THR A 86 -7.55 -8.94 5.93
C THR A 86 -8.91 -9.32 6.49
N ARG A 87 -9.75 -8.35 6.92
CA ARG A 87 -11.12 -8.66 7.36
C ARG A 87 -11.93 -9.18 6.16
N PRO A 88 -12.69 -10.29 6.31
CA PRO A 88 -13.44 -10.90 5.21
C PRO A 88 -14.41 -9.97 4.47
N VAL A 89 -14.95 -8.97 5.17
CA VAL A 89 -15.86 -7.96 4.62
C VAL A 89 -15.28 -7.16 3.46
N PHE A 90 -13.95 -7.12 3.34
CA PHE A 90 -13.28 -6.44 2.23
C PHE A 90 -13.03 -7.33 1.02
N GLU A 91 -13.25 -8.65 1.11
CA GLU A 91 -13.13 -9.60 -0.01
C GLU A 91 -11.78 -9.49 -0.77
N LEU A 92 -10.71 -9.08 -0.08
CA LEU A 92 -9.40 -8.93 -0.69
C LEU A 92 -8.75 -10.31 -0.88
N SER A 93 -8.47 -10.66 -2.13
CA SER A 93 -7.67 -11.84 -2.49
C SER A 93 -6.18 -11.51 -2.60
N GLN A 94 -5.83 -10.25 -2.80
CA GLN A 94 -4.45 -9.82 -3.03
C GLN A 94 -4.20 -8.41 -2.50
N ILE A 95 -3.07 -8.23 -1.79
CA ILE A 95 -2.53 -6.94 -1.40
C ILE A 95 -1.12 -6.81 -1.96
N MET A 96 -0.87 -5.76 -2.73
CA MET A 96 0.44 -5.45 -3.28
C MET A 96 0.90 -4.08 -2.79
N GLY A 97 2.19 -3.90 -2.57
CA GLY A 97 2.71 -2.60 -2.15
C GLY A 97 4.20 -2.49 -2.34
N TYR A 98 4.68 -1.25 -2.48
CA TYR A 98 6.11 -0.95 -2.43
C TYR A 98 6.44 -0.29 -1.10
N ILE A 99 7.47 -0.81 -0.43
CA ILE A 99 7.97 -0.23 0.81
C ILE A 99 9.43 0.10 0.62
N SER A 100 9.73 1.40 0.54
CA SER A 100 11.11 1.88 0.59
C SER A 100 11.48 2.23 2.01
N THR A 101 12.58 1.65 2.49
CA THR A 101 13.18 2.04 3.76
C THR A 101 14.40 2.95 3.56
N HIS A 102 14.65 3.43 2.33
CA HIS A 102 15.90 4.11 1.96
C HIS A 102 16.18 5.36 2.81
N GLY A 103 15.12 6.12 3.16
CA GLY A 103 15.24 7.32 4.00
C GLY A 103 15.45 7.05 5.50
N TYR A 104 15.38 5.80 5.97
CA TYR A 104 15.44 5.44 7.40
C TYR A 104 16.67 4.62 7.79
N ARG A 105 17.65 4.49 6.89
CA ARG A 105 18.92 3.84 7.22
C ARG A 105 19.81 4.81 8.01
N HIS A 106 19.46 5.08 9.27
CA HIS A 106 20.52 5.26 10.26
C HIS A 106 21.23 3.90 10.40
N GLU A 107 22.52 3.92 10.69
CA GLU A 107 23.52 2.84 10.50
C GLU A 107 23.18 1.45 11.10
N GLN A 108 22.04 1.30 11.77
CA GLN A 108 21.54 0.04 12.37
C GLN A 108 20.04 -0.25 12.15
N GLY A 109 19.36 0.43 11.22
CA GLY A 109 17.94 0.21 10.90
C GLY A 109 17.63 -1.17 10.30
N LEU A 110 16.37 -1.62 10.40
CA LEU A 110 15.90 -2.88 9.80
C LEU A 110 16.19 -2.91 8.30
N SER A 111 16.99 -3.90 7.86
CA SER A 111 17.30 -4.09 6.45
C SER A 111 16.05 -4.48 5.64
N GLU A 112 16.03 -4.13 4.36
CA GLU A 112 14.97 -4.53 3.41
C GLU A 112 14.72 -6.04 3.44
N GLN A 113 15.76 -6.85 3.66
CA GLN A 113 15.66 -8.30 3.81
C GLN A 113 14.82 -8.74 5.02
N ARG A 114 14.90 -8.02 6.16
CA ARG A 114 14.08 -8.31 7.35
C ARG A 114 12.63 -7.94 7.12
N LEU A 115 12.34 -6.86 6.38
CA LEU A 115 10.99 -6.58 5.89
C LEU A 115 10.49 -7.71 5.02
N THR A 116 11.25 -8.10 3.99
CA THR A 116 10.81 -9.12 3.03
C THR A 116 10.43 -10.41 3.74
N ARG A 117 11.22 -10.85 4.73
CA ARG A 117 10.89 -12.03 5.56
C ARG A 117 9.62 -11.83 6.37
N PHE A 118 9.43 -10.65 6.96
CA PHE A 118 8.21 -10.31 7.70
C PHE A 118 6.97 -10.36 6.79
N TYR A 119 7.03 -9.77 5.59
CA TYR A 119 5.91 -9.75 4.64
C TYR A 119 5.55 -11.14 4.12
N ARG A 120 6.55 -11.95 3.76
CA ARG A 120 6.33 -13.35 3.37
C ARG A 120 5.65 -14.14 4.49
N HIS A 121 6.05 -13.93 5.75
CA HIS A 121 5.49 -14.66 6.88
C HIS A 121 4.02 -14.34 7.17
N PHE A 122 3.62 -13.06 7.08
CA PHE A 122 2.26 -12.65 7.47
C PHE A 122 1.22 -12.68 6.33
N PHE A 123 1.65 -12.58 5.07
CA PHE A 123 0.73 -12.33 3.96
C PHE A 123 1.02 -13.18 2.71
N ASP A 124 1.93 -14.15 2.78
CA ASP A 124 2.45 -14.86 1.60
C ASP A 124 2.89 -13.90 0.48
N ALA A 125 3.44 -12.75 0.89
CA ALA A 125 3.64 -11.63 -0.02
C ALA A 125 4.75 -11.94 -1.03
N GLU A 126 4.43 -11.76 -2.31
CA GLU A 126 5.41 -11.83 -3.41
C GLU A 126 6.20 -10.52 -3.53
N TRP A 127 7.52 -10.63 -3.71
CA TRP A 127 8.35 -9.47 -4.02
C TRP A 127 8.21 -9.12 -5.50
N VAL A 128 7.89 -7.86 -5.77
CA VAL A 128 7.78 -7.33 -7.12
C VAL A 128 8.76 -6.17 -7.25
N ASP A 129 9.59 -6.21 -8.29
CA ASP A 129 10.47 -5.09 -8.61
C ASP A 129 9.65 -3.88 -9.01
N TYR A 130 9.88 -2.77 -8.31
CA TYR A 130 9.22 -1.51 -8.60
C TYR A 130 9.79 -0.91 -9.89
N ASP A 131 8.92 -0.68 -10.87
CA ASP A 131 9.29 -0.14 -12.18
C ASP A 131 8.85 1.32 -12.39
N GLY A 132 8.38 2.00 -11.35
CA GLY A 132 7.89 3.39 -11.44
C GLY A 132 6.47 3.56 -11.97
N SER A 133 5.89 2.54 -12.61
CA SER A 133 4.75 2.70 -13.52
C SER A 133 3.49 1.98 -13.10
N LEU A 134 3.59 0.90 -12.32
CA LEU A 134 2.44 0.07 -11.93
C LEU A 134 1.30 0.89 -11.32
N TRP A 135 1.64 1.85 -10.46
CA TRP A 135 0.67 2.65 -9.73
C TRP A 135 0.07 3.80 -10.57
N LEU A 136 0.71 4.16 -11.69
CA LEU A 136 0.30 5.25 -12.59
C LEU A 136 -0.70 4.79 -13.66
N GLY A 137 -1.10 3.51 -13.67
CA GLY A 137 -2.09 2.97 -14.60
C GLY A 137 -3.40 3.76 -14.56
N LYS A 138 -3.73 4.45 -15.67
CA LYS A 138 -4.96 5.28 -15.77
C LYS A 138 -6.22 4.43 -15.85
N SER A 139 -6.14 3.23 -16.42
CA SER A 139 -7.25 2.27 -16.54
C SER A 139 -6.94 0.97 -15.81
N VAL A 140 -8.00 0.28 -15.36
CA VAL A 140 -7.91 -1.06 -14.75
C VAL A 140 -7.29 -2.05 -15.74
N GLU A 141 -7.60 -1.91 -17.03
CA GLU A 141 -7.06 -2.78 -18.08
C GLU A 141 -5.53 -2.66 -18.24
N ALA A 142 -5.01 -1.43 -18.26
CA ALA A 142 -3.56 -1.21 -18.32
C ALA A 142 -2.85 -1.78 -17.08
N LEU A 143 -3.49 -1.66 -15.91
CA LEU A 143 -3.00 -2.24 -14.67
C LEU A 143 -3.00 -3.78 -14.74
N ARG A 144 -4.08 -4.41 -15.20
CA ARG A 144 -4.17 -5.88 -15.37
C ARG A 144 -3.06 -6.42 -16.27
N VAL A 145 -2.86 -5.79 -17.43
CA VAL A 145 -1.77 -6.15 -18.36
C VAL A 145 -0.42 -6.07 -17.64
N ARG A 146 -0.19 -5.03 -16.84
CA ARG A 146 1.08 -4.89 -16.11
C ARG A 146 1.25 -5.93 -15.01
N LEU A 147 0.19 -6.22 -14.25
CA LEU A 147 0.17 -7.26 -13.22
C LEU A 147 0.45 -8.66 -13.81
N ALA A 148 -0.11 -8.96 -14.97
CA ALA A 148 0.17 -10.21 -15.69
C ALA A 148 1.66 -10.32 -16.08
N GLN A 149 2.25 -9.24 -16.59
CA GLN A 149 3.68 -9.19 -16.93
C GLN A 149 4.59 -9.43 -15.71
N ILE A 150 4.20 -8.91 -14.55
CA ILE A 150 4.93 -9.11 -13.29
C ILE A 150 4.88 -10.58 -12.86
N ARG A 151 3.69 -11.19 -12.83
CA ARG A 151 3.52 -12.61 -12.48
C ARG A 151 4.37 -13.53 -13.37
N HIS A 152 4.41 -13.25 -14.68
CA HIS A 152 5.24 -14.03 -15.60
C HIS A 152 6.75 -13.92 -15.31
N LYS A 153 7.24 -12.79 -14.81
CA LYS A 153 8.66 -12.63 -14.43
C LYS A 153 9.01 -13.37 -13.13
N GLY A 154 8.05 -13.50 -12.20
CA GLY A 154 8.25 -14.22 -10.94
C GLY A 154 8.45 -15.73 -11.09
N ASN A 155 7.90 -16.32 -12.16
CA ASN A 155 7.98 -17.76 -12.45
C ASN A 155 9.28 -18.22 -13.13
N PHE A 156 10.26 -17.33 -13.34
CA PHE A 156 11.58 -17.65 -13.92
C PHE A 156 12.69 -17.76 -12.86
N ARG A 157 12.37 -18.09 -11.61
CA ARG A 157 13.36 -18.29 -10.54
C ARG A 157 13.20 -19.64 -9.85
#